data_AF-A0A1C5E7L8-F1
#
_entry.id   AF-A0A1C5E7L8-F1
#
_cell.length_a   1.000
_cell.length_b   1.000
_cell.length_c   1.000
_cell.angle_alpha   90.00
_cell.angle_beta   90.00
_cell.angle_gamma   90.00
#
_symmetry.space_group_name_H-M   'P 1'
#
loop_
_entity.id
_entity.type
_entity.pdbx_description
1 polymer ?
#
loop_
_entity_poly.entity_id
_entity_poly.type
_entity_poly.pdbx_seq_one_letter_code
_entity_poly.pdbx_strand_id
1 'polypeptide(L)' 'RRGPLPRRVAALLGPEPAARAWPSLFTAAGLAVWTAATGAALSAMFSANSALTLAFLLHAATPL' A
#
# COMPACT_ATOMS: atom_id res chain seq x y z
N ARG A 1 18.45 -37.62 13.46
CA ARG A 1 19.46 -36.57 13.12
C ARG A 1 18.76 -35.50 12.30
N ARG A 2 18.61 -34.27 12.81
CA ARG A 2 18.06 -33.13 12.03
C ARG A 2 19.14 -32.69 11.04
N GLY A 3 18.85 -32.80 9.75
CA GLY A 3 19.72 -32.23 8.71
C GLY A 3 19.75 -30.70 8.79
N PRO A 4 20.80 -30.02 8.32
CA PRO A 4 20.88 -28.57 8.32
C PRO A 4 19.70 -27.99 7.54
N LEU A 5 18.85 -27.20 8.21
CA LEU A 5 17.78 -26.49 7.53
C LEU A 5 18.40 -25.56 6.47
N PRO A 6 17.90 -25.55 5.22
CA PRO A 6 18.38 -24.64 4.20
C PRO A 6 18.31 -23.20 4.72
N ARG A 7 19.39 -22.43 4.53
CA ARG A 7 19.57 -21.08 5.10
C ARG A 7 18.38 -20.15 4.89
N ARG A 8 17.60 -20.32 3.82
CA ARG A 8 16.38 -19.55 3.53
C ARG A 8 15.24 -19.86 4.50
N VAL A 9 15.02 -21.13 4.85
CA VAL A 9 14.00 -21.52 5.84
C VAL A 9 14.46 -21.13 7.24
N ALA A 10 15.76 -21.25 7.54
CA ALA A 10 16.33 -20.74 8.78
C ALA A 10 16.24 -19.21 8.91
N ALA A 11 16.21 -18.48 7.79
CA ALA A 11 15.98 -17.02 7.78
C ALA A 11 14.50 -16.65 7.93
N LEU A 12 13.57 -17.50 7.49
CA LEU A 12 12.13 -17.32 7.71
C LEU A 12 11.69 -17.74 9.13
N LEU A 13 12.41 -18.68 9.74
CA LEU A 13 12.27 -19.09 11.15
C LEU A 13 13.16 -18.28 12.10
N GLY A 14 14.08 -17.48 11.53
CA GLY A 14 14.86 -16.48 12.26
C GLY A 14 13.98 -15.30 12.63
N PRO A 15 14.34 -14.54 13.67
CA PRO A 15 13.50 -13.52 14.28
C PRO A 15 12.91 -12.58 13.22
N GLU A 16 11.61 -12.29 13.37
CA GLU A 16 10.83 -11.38 12.52
C GLU A 16 11.71 -10.17 12.14
N PRO A 17 11.90 -9.90 10.83
CA PRO A 17 12.78 -8.83 10.39
C PRO A 17 12.39 -7.57 11.15
N ALA A 18 13.27 -7.12 12.06
CA ALA A 18 12.98 -6.03 12.97
C ALA A 18 12.37 -4.90 12.14
N ALA A 19 11.09 -4.61 12.39
CA ALA A 19 10.29 -3.67 11.61
C ALA A 19 11.14 -2.43 11.38
N ARG A 20 11.70 -2.35 10.16
CA ARG A 20 12.73 -1.38 9.84
C ARG A 20 12.07 -0.04 10.07
N ALA A 21 12.52 0.66 11.12
CA ALA A 21 12.11 2.02 11.42
C ALA A 21 11.97 2.76 10.08
N TRP A 22 10.75 3.24 9.82
CA TRP A 22 10.30 3.72 8.51
C TRP A 22 11.45 4.39 7.76
N PRO A 23 11.73 3.99 6.49
CA PRO A 23 12.86 4.53 5.75
C PRO A 23 12.72 6.05 5.73
N SER A 24 13.70 6.72 6.35
CA SER A 24 13.71 8.17 6.45
C SER A 24 13.47 8.78 5.07
N LEU A 25 12.65 9.83 5.01
CA LEU A 25 12.30 10.61 3.81
C LEU A 25 13.52 10.96 2.94
N PHE A 26 14.70 11.10 3.55
CA PHE A 26 15.96 11.44 2.89
C PHE A 26 16.65 10.27 2.18
N THR A 27 16.06 9.07 2.17
CA THR A 27 16.59 7.91 1.43
C THR A 27 15.74 7.62 0.19
N ALA A 28 16.33 7.03 -0.84
CA ALA A 28 15.60 6.62 -2.05
C ALA A 28 14.40 5.70 -1.74
N ALA A 29 14.51 4.86 -0.70
CA ALA A 29 13.42 4.04 -0.20
C ALA A 29 12.27 4.87 0.41
N GLY A 30 12.59 5.96 1.11
CA GLY A 30 11.59 6.90 1.63
C GLY A 30 10.80 7.56 0.49
N LEU A 31 11.48 8.08 -0.53
CA LEU A 31 10.83 8.64 -1.72
C LEU A 31 9.93 7.62 -2.43
N ALA A 32 10.38 6.38 -2.61
CA ALA A 32 9.58 5.33 -3.25
C ALA A 32 8.31 4.99 -2.46
N VAL A 33 8.41 4.94 -1.12
CA VAL A 33 7.23 4.72 -0.26
C VAL A 33 6.27 5.90 -0.35
N TRP A 34 6.77 7.13 -0.34
CA TRP A 34 5.93 8.32 -0.43
C TRP A 34 5.25 8.46 -1.79
N THR A 35 5.93 8.17 -2.90
CA THR A 35 5.30 8.19 -4.23
C THR A 35 4.24 7.11 -4.36
N ALA A 36 4.50 5.89 -3.85
CA ALA A 36 3.51 4.81 -3.82
C ALA A 36 2.29 5.17 -2.96
N ALA A 37 2.50 5.70 -1.75
CA ALA A 37 1.43 6.13 -0.86
C ALA A 37 0.60 7.26 -1.48
N THR A 38 1.26 8.25 -2.09
CA THR A 38 0.59 9.37 -2.76
C THR A 38 -0.22 8.87 -3.97
N GLY A 39 0.34 7.95 -4.77
CA GLY A 39 -0.36 7.34 -5.89
C GLY A 39 -1.60 6.55 -5.44
N ALA A 40 -1.50 5.79 -4.35
CA ALA A 40 -2.62 5.06 -3.78
C ALA A 40 -3.72 6.01 -3.25
N ALA A 41 -3.31 7.07 -2.54
CA ALA A 41 -4.24 8.09 -2.03
C ALA A 41 -4.97 8.81 -3.19
N LEU A 42 -4.24 9.21 -4.23
CA LEU A 42 -4.83 9.80 -5.43
C LEU A 42 -5.78 8.84 -6.14
N SER A 43 -5.42 7.57 -6.30
CA SER A 43 -6.28 6.56 -6.95
C SER A 43 -7.60 6.38 -6.18
N ALA A 44 -7.55 6.31 -4.86
CA ALA A 44 -8.75 6.26 -4.02
C ALA A 44 -9.60 7.53 -4.15
N MET A 45 -8.97 8.71 -4.20
CA MET A 45 -9.64 9.99 -4.35
C MET A 45 -10.31 10.13 -5.74
N PHE A 46 -9.63 9.75 -6.82
CA PHE A 46 -10.21 9.71 -8.17
C PHE A 46 -11.37 8.73 -8.27
N SER A 47 -11.26 7.54 -7.65
CA SER A 47 -12.35 6.57 -7.58
C SER A 47 -13.57 7.13 -6.83
N ALA A 48 -13.35 7.77 -5.68
CA ALA A 48 -14.40 8.44 -4.92
C ALA A 48 -15.04 9.57 -5.73
N ASN A 49 -14.24 10.39 -6.44
CA ASN A 49 -14.75 11.48 -7.25
C ASN A 49 -15.61 10.96 -8.41
N SER A 50 -15.18 9.90 -9.09
CA SER A 50 -15.96 9.25 -10.14
C SER A 50 -17.28 8.68 -9.60
N ALA A 51 -17.25 8.03 -8.44
CA ALA A 51 -18.44 7.52 -7.77
C ALA A 51 -19.42 8.65 -7.41
N LEU A 52 -18.91 9.77 -6.88
CA LEU A 52 -19.71 10.96 -6.59
C LEU A 52 -20.32 11.55 -7.86
N THR A 53 -19.55 11.69 -8.94
CA THR A 53 -20.08 12.17 -10.23
C THR A 53 -21.21 11.27 -10.74
N LEU A 54 -21.04 9.94 -10.68
CA LEU A 54 -22.08 8.99 -11.07
C LEU A 54 -23.31 9.07 -10.16
N ALA A 55 -23.12 9.19 -8.86
CA ALA A 55 -24.20 9.34 -7.89
C ALA A 55 -24.99 10.65 -8.10
N PHE A 56 -24.29 11.77 -8.33
CA PHE A 56 -24.91 13.05 -8.66
C PHE A 56 -25.65 12.99 -10.00
N LEU A 57 -25.05 12.35 -11.02
CA LEU A 57 -25.69 12.19 -12.32
C LEU A 57 -26.95 11.35 -12.20
N LEU A 58 -26.91 10.24 -11.46
CA LEU A 58 -28.07 9.41 -11.20
C LEU A 58 -29.15 10.19 -10.45
N HIS A 59 -28.78 10.91 -9.40
CA HIS A 59 -29.69 11.74 -8.63
C HIS A 59 -30.36 12.82 -9.49
N ALA A 60 -29.59 13.51 -10.34
CA ALA A 60 -30.12 14.50 -11.27
C ALA A 60 -31.01 13.87 -12.36
N ALA A 61 -30.68 12.65 -12.82
CA ALA A 61 -31.46 11.90 -13.80
C ALA A 61 -32.73 11.27 -13.21
N THR A 62 -32.82 11.13 -11.89
CA THR A 62 -34.05 10.81 -11.16
C THR A 62 -34.61 12.06 -10.47
N PRO A 63 -35.19 13.03 -11.22
CA PRO A 63 -36.06 14.01 -10.61
C PRO A 63 -37.34 13.28 -10.18
N LEU A 64 -37.50 13.08 -8.87
CA LEU A 64 -38.78 12.67 -8.28
C LEU A 64 -39.76 13.85 -8.33
#